data_AF-A0A0L0FJF7-F1
#
_entry.id   AF-A0A0L0FJF7-F1
#
_cell.length_a   1.000
_cell.length_b   1.000
_cell.length_c   1.000
_cell.angle_alpha   90.00
_cell.angle_beta   90.00
_cell.angle_gamma   90.00
#
_symmetry.space_group_name_H-M   'P 1'
#
loop_
_entity.id
_entity.type
_entity.pdbx_description
1 polymer ?
#
loop_
_entity_poly.entity_id
_entity_poly.type
_entity_poly.pdbx_seq_one_letter_code
_entity_poly.pdbx_strand_id
1 'polypeptide(L)'
;GTKEDPKTKLFNYKTKAINPTTSYKNYKIREELRDFHEHISQVSDTQFDDGSLTHIPTVPYEFSTGYEANIGATRFQTPGVLFNPAASLPSTGRNLLDLNDPKYNMGISELIMHSVSKCDPDIHSHLYNNIVISGGTTLIPGFVDRLQNDLTSKIPVGMKVRLVYASGQERRHSSWIGGSILGCLGAFQQMWISKQEYEESGASFVEKKCA
;
A
#
# COMPACT_ATOMS: atom_id res chain seq x y z
N GLY A 1 -31.29 -47.06 34.96
CA GLY A 1 -30.53 -45.83 34.77
C GLY A 1 -29.66 -46.05 33.56
N THR A 2 -29.57 -45.15 32.59
CA THR A 2 -29.46 -43.69 32.71
C THR A 2 -29.96 -43.06 31.41
N LYS A 3 -30.61 -41.89 31.55
CA LYS A 3 -30.96 -40.99 30.45
C LYS A 3 -29.67 -40.49 29.80
N GLU A 4 -29.60 -40.45 28.47
CA GLU A 4 -28.77 -39.48 27.77
C GLU A 4 -29.68 -38.48 27.08
N ASP A 5 -29.56 -37.22 27.54
CA ASP A 5 -30.32 -36.08 27.07
C ASP A 5 -30.02 -35.73 25.61
N PRO A 6 -31.03 -35.30 24.83
CA PRO A 6 -30.84 -34.82 23.47
C PRO A 6 -30.21 -33.43 23.54
N LYS A 7 -28.87 -33.34 23.50
CA LYS A 7 -28.21 -32.07 23.19
C LYS A 7 -28.61 -31.66 21.77
N THR A 8 -29.61 -30.80 21.74
CA THR A 8 -30.11 -30.05 20.60
C THR A 8 -28.91 -29.50 19.84
N LYS A 9 -28.74 -29.92 18.57
CA LYS A 9 -27.82 -29.20 17.67
C LYS A 9 -28.37 -27.78 17.54
N LEU A 10 -27.80 -26.85 18.29
CA LEU A 10 -28.19 -25.42 18.34
C LEU A 10 -28.04 -24.73 16.97
N PHE A 11 -27.36 -25.36 16.02
CA PHE A 11 -27.17 -24.84 14.67
C PHE A 11 -27.55 -25.88 13.62
N ASN A 12 -28.70 -25.65 12.99
CA ASN A 12 -29.02 -26.26 11.70
C ASN A 12 -28.21 -25.51 10.63
N TYR A 13 -27.05 -26.04 10.24
CA TYR A 13 -26.35 -25.54 9.06
C TYR A 13 -27.29 -25.71 7.86
N LYS A 14 -27.74 -24.59 7.27
CA LYS A 14 -28.52 -24.63 6.03
C LYS A 14 -27.59 -25.16 4.93
N THR A 15 -27.76 -26.43 4.55
CA THR A 15 -27.14 -27.11 3.40
C THR A 15 -27.68 -26.60 2.05
N LYS A 16 -28.15 -25.36 1.98
CA LYS A 16 -28.50 -24.77 0.69
C LYS A 16 -27.18 -24.44 0.01
N ALA A 17 -26.91 -25.09 -1.13
CA ALA A 17 -25.80 -24.73 -2.00
C ALA A 17 -26.05 -23.30 -2.50
N ILE A 18 -25.58 -22.32 -1.73
CA ILE A 18 -25.53 -20.93 -2.18
C ILE A 18 -24.41 -20.94 -3.22
N ASN A 19 -24.75 -20.97 -4.49
CA ASN A 19 -23.80 -20.70 -5.56
C ASN A 19 -23.47 -19.20 -5.49
N PRO A 20 -22.33 -18.80 -4.90
CA PRO A 20 -22.03 -17.40 -4.77
C PRO A 20 -21.78 -16.81 -6.15
N THR A 21 -22.21 -15.56 -6.36
CA THR A 21 -21.87 -14.84 -7.59
C THR A 21 -20.35 -14.76 -7.74
N THR A 22 -19.87 -14.67 -8.98
CA THR A 22 -18.44 -14.49 -9.27
C THR A 22 -17.88 -13.25 -8.56
N SER A 23 -18.67 -12.18 -8.47
CA SER A 23 -18.29 -10.95 -7.74
C SER A 23 -18.05 -11.20 -6.25
N TYR A 24 -18.92 -11.99 -5.59
CA TYR A 24 -18.76 -12.33 -4.18
C TYR A 24 -17.55 -13.26 -3.96
N LYS A 25 -17.34 -14.25 -4.83
CA LYS A 25 -16.14 -15.10 -4.80
C LYS A 25 -14.86 -14.27 -4.90
N ASN A 26 -14.80 -13.37 -5.88
CA ASN A 26 -13.63 -12.50 -6.08
C ASN A 26 -13.41 -11.56 -4.89
N TYR A 27 -14.48 -11.02 -4.30
CA TYR A 27 -14.37 -10.22 -3.09
C TYR A 27 -13.74 -11.04 -1.94
N LYS A 28 -14.24 -12.24 -1.67
CA LYS A 28 -13.70 -13.09 -0.60
C LYS A 28 -12.25 -13.50 -0.82
N ILE A 29 -11.87 -13.85 -2.06
CA ILE A 29 -10.47 -14.14 -2.41
C ILE A 29 -9.58 -12.92 -2.14
N ARG A 30 -10.03 -11.70 -2.48
CA ARG A 30 -9.24 -10.48 -2.22
C ARG A 30 -9.09 -10.18 -0.74
N GLU A 31 -10.10 -10.46 0.06
CA GLU A 31 -10.02 -10.27 1.51
C GLU A 31 -9.02 -11.25 2.13
N GLU A 32 -9.04 -12.52 1.71
CA GLU A 32 -8.06 -13.52 2.17
C GLU A 32 -6.64 -13.19 1.70
N LEU A 33 -6.46 -12.78 0.45
CA LEU A 33 -5.16 -12.32 -0.05
C LEU A 33 -4.64 -11.08 0.67
N ARG A 34 -5.55 -10.16 1.06
CA ARG A 34 -5.17 -8.97 1.82
C ARG A 34 -4.71 -9.36 3.21
N ASP A 35 -5.45 -10.23 3.89
CA ASP A 35 -5.08 -10.73 5.22
C ASP A 35 -3.73 -11.44 5.17
N PHE A 36 -3.53 -12.34 4.20
CA PHE A 36 -2.25 -13.00 3.95
C PHE A 36 -1.12 -11.98 3.75
N HIS A 37 -1.34 -10.97 2.90
CA HIS A 37 -0.35 -9.94 2.61
C HIS A 37 -0.02 -9.08 3.84
N GLU A 38 -1.02 -8.68 4.63
CA GLU A 38 -0.82 -7.86 5.83
C GLU A 38 -0.07 -8.61 6.94
N HIS A 39 -0.21 -9.94 7.02
CA HIS A 39 0.46 -10.77 8.03
C HIS A 39 1.85 -11.28 7.62
N ILE A 40 2.06 -11.59 6.34
CA ILE A 40 3.25 -12.32 5.89
C ILE A 40 4.23 -11.43 5.15
N SER A 41 3.77 -10.47 4.36
CA SER A 41 4.64 -9.67 3.51
C SER A 41 5.62 -8.83 4.33
N GLN A 42 6.86 -8.79 3.89
CA GLN A 42 7.92 -8.00 4.51
C GLN A 42 8.83 -7.42 3.41
N VAL A 43 9.35 -6.21 3.62
CA VAL A 43 10.38 -5.63 2.77
C VAL A 43 11.76 -6.05 3.28
N SER A 44 12.62 -6.47 2.37
CA SER A 44 14.02 -6.78 2.66
C SER A 44 14.86 -5.50 2.69
N ASP A 45 15.75 -5.39 3.68
CA ASP A 45 16.68 -4.27 3.84
C ASP A 45 17.73 -4.20 2.73
N THR A 46 18.13 -5.36 2.17
CA THR A 46 19.06 -5.47 1.05
C THR A 46 18.35 -5.85 -0.24
N GLN A 47 19.06 -5.70 -1.37
CA GLN A 47 18.59 -6.24 -2.65
C GLN A 47 18.30 -7.74 -2.49
N PHE A 48 17.19 -8.17 -3.08
CA PHE A 48 16.72 -9.55 -3.02
C PHE A 48 17.73 -10.44 -3.76
N ASP A 49 18.50 -11.24 -3.02
CA ASP A 49 19.45 -12.21 -3.55
C ASP A 49 19.11 -13.60 -3.04
N ASP A 50 18.84 -14.54 -3.95
CA ASP A 50 18.40 -15.91 -3.66
C ASP A 50 19.37 -16.67 -2.72
N GLY A 51 20.66 -16.33 -2.73
CA GLY A 51 21.67 -16.94 -1.85
C GLY A 51 21.49 -16.62 -0.37
N SER A 52 21.08 -15.38 -0.06
CA SER A 52 20.87 -14.92 1.33
C SER A 52 19.58 -15.44 1.97
N LEU A 53 18.65 -15.91 1.15
CA LEU A 53 17.26 -16.20 1.51
C LEU A 53 17.05 -17.61 2.09
N THR A 54 17.95 -18.55 1.82
CA THR A 54 17.85 -19.94 2.31
C THR A 54 18.01 -20.06 3.83
N HIS A 55 18.66 -19.08 4.46
CA HIS A 55 18.87 -19.03 5.91
C HIS A 55 17.78 -18.28 6.67
N ILE A 56 16.81 -17.69 5.98
CA ILE A 56 15.76 -16.89 6.62
C ILE A 56 14.69 -17.82 7.21
N PRO A 57 14.34 -17.68 8.50
CA PRO A 57 13.31 -18.50 9.12
C PRO A 57 11.95 -18.31 8.45
N THR A 58 11.20 -19.40 8.35
CA THR A 58 9.83 -19.41 7.85
C THR A 58 8.86 -18.88 8.90
N VAL A 59 7.80 -18.22 8.45
CA VAL A 59 6.69 -17.78 9.30
C VAL A 59 5.46 -18.64 9.01
N PRO A 60 4.81 -19.25 10.02
CA PRO A 60 3.58 -20.00 9.81
C PRO A 60 2.40 -19.06 9.53
N TYR A 61 1.53 -19.47 8.62
CA TYR A 61 0.24 -18.81 8.32
C TYR A 61 -0.87 -19.86 8.25
N GLU A 62 -2.00 -19.58 8.91
CA GLU A 62 -3.20 -20.41 8.84
C GLU A 62 -4.23 -19.74 7.92
N PHE A 63 -4.66 -20.45 6.88
CA PHE A 63 -5.70 -20.00 5.98
C PHE A 63 -7.09 -20.16 6.60
N SER A 64 -8.07 -19.45 6.07
CA SER A 64 -9.47 -19.51 6.53
C SER A 64 -10.09 -20.92 6.41
N THR A 65 -9.45 -21.82 5.66
CA THR A 65 -9.79 -23.22 5.48
C THR A 65 -9.26 -24.15 6.59
N GLY A 66 -8.41 -23.64 7.49
CA GLY A 66 -7.64 -24.43 8.47
C GLY A 66 -6.38 -25.08 7.88
N TYR A 67 -6.01 -24.74 6.64
CA TYR A 67 -4.73 -25.16 6.05
C TYR A 67 -3.60 -24.31 6.64
N GLU A 68 -2.50 -24.93 7.05
CA GLU A 68 -1.31 -24.24 7.56
C GLU A 68 -0.16 -24.32 6.55
N ALA A 69 0.53 -23.20 6.33
CA ALA A 69 1.70 -23.12 5.48
C ALA A 69 2.84 -22.35 6.14
N ASN A 70 4.07 -22.85 5.97
CA ASN A 70 5.29 -22.16 6.40
C ASN A 70 5.85 -21.34 5.24
N ILE A 71 5.82 -20.01 5.37
CA ILE A 71 6.24 -19.08 4.32
C ILE A 71 7.66 -18.59 4.59
N GLY A 72 8.59 -18.93 3.70
CA GLY A 72 9.99 -18.51 3.76
C GLY A 72 10.24 -17.21 3.02
N ALA A 73 11.23 -17.24 2.13
CA ALA A 73 11.72 -16.11 1.36
C ALA A 73 10.72 -15.47 0.39
N THR A 74 9.69 -16.21 -0.02
CA THR A 74 8.66 -15.72 -0.95
C THR A 74 7.91 -14.50 -0.41
N ARG A 75 7.89 -14.29 0.91
CA ARG A 75 7.27 -13.13 1.55
C ARG A 75 7.89 -11.77 1.18
N PHE A 76 9.14 -11.77 0.69
CA PHE A 76 9.83 -10.55 0.25
C PHE A 76 9.66 -10.25 -1.24
N GLN A 77 9.18 -11.22 -2.03
CA GLN A 77 9.05 -11.07 -3.49
C GLN A 77 8.00 -10.01 -3.84
N THR A 78 6.79 -10.12 -3.29
CA THR A 78 5.69 -9.19 -3.59
C THR A 78 6.03 -7.74 -3.23
N PRO A 79 6.54 -7.42 -2.01
CA PRO A 79 6.94 -6.06 -1.69
C PRO A 79 8.21 -5.62 -2.42
N GLY A 80 9.08 -6.56 -2.80
CA GLY A 80 10.31 -6.30 -3.56
C GLY A 80 10.06 -5.62 -4.91
N VAL A 81 8.91 -5.91 -5.54
CA VAL A 81 8.47 -5.27 -6.80
C VAL A 81 8.41 -3.74 -6.68
N LEU A 82 8.09 -3.21 -5.50
CA LEU A 82 7.99 -1.75 -5.29
C LEU A 82 9.34 -1.05 -5.42
N PHE A 83 10.43 -1.74 -5.10
CA PHE A 83 11.79 -1.18 -5.12
C PHE A 83 12.59 -1.63 -6.34
N ASN A 84 12.25 -2.79 -6.92
CA ASN A 84 12.86 -3.28 -8.15
C ASN A 84 11.81 -3.95 -9.05
N PRO A 85 11.03 -3.17 -9.81
CA PRO A 85 10.03 -3.71 -10.73
C PRO A 85 10.64 -4.59 -11.82
N ALA A 86 11.85 -4.24 -12.30
CA ALA A 86 12.51 -4.92 -13.42
C ALA A 86 12.98 -6.33 -13.07
N ALA A 87 13.41 -6.58 -11.82
CA ALA A 87 13.95 -7.89 -11.42
C ALA A 87 12.89 -8.88 -10.92
N SER A 88 11.67 -8.43 -10.65
CA SER A 88 10.65 -9.20 -9.91
C SER A 88 9.51 -9.74 -10.76
N LEU A 89 9.45 -9.40 -12.06
CA LEU A 89 8.44 -9.93 -12.97
C LEU A 89 8.91 -11.25 -13.62
N PRO A 90 8.10 -12.32 -13.56
CA PRO A 90 8.38 -13.53 -14.33
C PRO A 90 8.31 -13.21 -15.83
N SER A 91 9.26 -13.77 -16.59
CA SER A 91 9.31 -13.73 -18.07
C SER A 91 8.06 -14.31 -18.76
N THR A 92 7.11 -14.83 -17.99
CA THR A 92 5.97 -15.62 -18.48
C THR A 92 4.69 -15.17 -17.77
N GLY A 93 3.94 -14.25 -18.39
CA GLY A 93 2.49 -14.14 -18.14
C GLY A 93 2.00 -12.78 -17.63
N ARG A 94 1.35 -12.05 -18.55
CA ARG A 94 0.63 -10.78 -18.38
C ARG A 94 1.51 -9.59 -17.98
N ASN A 95 2.03 -8.91 -19.01
CA ASN A 95 2.40 -7.50 -18.96
C ASN A 95 1.16 -6.67 -18.56
N LEU A 96 0.89 -6.55 -17.25
CA LEU A 96 -0.08 -5.57 -16.71
C LEU A 96 0.50 -4.15 -16.72
N LEU A 97 1.82 -4.04 -16.89
CA LEU A 97 2.56 -2.80 -17.06
C LEU A 97 3.23 -2.89 -18.44
N ASP A 98 3.10 -1.86 -19.26
CA ASP A 98 3.85 -1.77 -20.52
C ASP A 98 5.30 -1.42 -20.18
N LEU A 99 6.10 -2.44 -19.86
CA LEU A 99 7.50 -2.30 -19.43
C LEU A 99 8.41 -1.69 -20.52
N ASN A 100 7.89 -1.43 -21.73
CA ASN A 100 8.59 -0.67 -22.76
C ASN A 100 8.67 0.83 -22.44
N ASP A 101 7.76 1.34 -21.60
CA ASP A 101 7.84 2.71 -21.12
C ASP A 101 8.75 2.76 -19.87
N PRO A 102 9.91 3.44 -19.93
CA PRO A 102 10.89 3.46 -18.85
C PRO A 102 10.32 3.98 -17.51
N LYS A 103 9.20 4.71 -17.53
CA LYS A 103 8.54 5.19 -16.31
C LYS A 103 7.95 4.05 -15.45
N TYR A 104 7.61 2.90 -16.03
CA TYR A 104 7.04 1.76 -15.30
C TYR A 104 8.10 0.79 -14.78
N ASN A 105 9.38 1.01 -15.13
CA ASN A 105 10.51 0.21 -14.64
C ASN A 105 11.19 0.84 -13.40
N MET A 106 10.75 2.02 -12.97
CA MET A 106 11.32 2.75 -11.85
C MET A 106 10.76 2.22 -10.51
N GLY A 107 11.65 1.87 -9.59
CA GLY A 107 11.29 1.64 -8.21
C GLY A 107 10.86 2.93 -7.50
N ILE A 108 10.29 2.80 -6.32
CA ILE A 108 9.77 3.94 -5.55
C ILE A 108 10.84 4.99 -5.24
N SER A 109 12.08 4.56 -5.00
CA SER A 109 13.20 5.48 -4.74
C SER A 109 13.55 6.32 -5.98
N GLU A 110 13.55 5.70 -7.16
CA GLU A 110 13.77 6.35 -8.44
C GLU A 110 12.62 7.31 -8.78
N LEU A 111 11.39 6.91 -8.50
CA LEU A 111 10.21 7.76 -8.71
C LEU A 111 10.29 9.04 -7.87
N ILE A 112 10.72 8.95 -6.61
CA ILE A 112 10.92 10.12 -5.74
C ILE A 112 11.99 11.04 -6.32
N MET A 113 13.17 10.50 -6.65
CA MET A 113 14.26 11.30 -7.22
C MET A 113 13.86 11.96 -8.55
N HIS A 114 13.16 11.22 -9.42
CA HIS A 114 12.65 11.74 -10.69
C HIS A 114 11.57 12.82 -10.50
N SER A 115 10.76 12.72 -9.45
CA SER A 115 9.81 13.79 -9.09
C SER A 115 10.56 15.04 -8.63
N VAL A 116 11.57 14.89 -7.77
CA VAL A 116 12.38 16.02 -7.29
C VAL A 116 13.20 16.65 -8.41
N SER A 117 13.73 15.87 -9.35
CA SER A 117 14.51 16.41 -10.49
C SER A 117 13.69 17.29 -11.43
N LYS A 118 12.35 17.19 -11.39
CA LYS A 118 11.45 18.07 -12.15
C LYS A 118 11.15 19.40 -11.45
N CYS A 119 11.53 19.52 -10.19
CA CYS A 119 11.40 20.74 -9.41
C CYS A 119 12.64 21.63 -9.55
N ASP A 120 12.51 22.90 -9.19
CA ASP A 120 13.63 23.85 -9.14
C ASP A 120 14.76 23.31 -8.22
N PRO A 121 16.03 23.30 -8.68
CA PRO A 121 17.18 22.89 -7.89
C PRO A 121 17.26 23.53 -6.49
N ASP A 122 16.82 24.78 -6.34
CA ASP A 122 16.92 25.52 -5.07
C ASP A 122 16.06 24.89 -3.96
N ILE A 123 15.00 24.14 -4.31
CA ILE A 123 14.12 23.49 -3.33
C ILE A 123 14.43 22.00 -3.10
N HIS A 124 15.39 21.41 -3.82
CA HIS A 124 15.68 19.97 -3.73
C HIS A 124 16.05 19.53 -2.31
N SER A 125 16.91 20.30 -1.63
CA SER A 125 17.29 20.03 -0.23
C SER A 125 16.07 20.06 0.71
N HIS A 126 15.15 21.00 0.49
CA HIS A 126 13.91 21.07 1.26
C HIS A 126 12.98 19.89 0.99
N LEU A 127 12.86 19.44 -0.25
CA LEU A 127 12.02 18.30 -0.62
C LEU A 127 12.55 16.99 -0.01
N TYR A 128 13.86 16.71 -0.12
CA TYR A 128 14.44 15.51 0.47
C TYR A 128 14.39 15.48 2.00
N ASN A 129 14.42 16.64 2.65
CA ASN A 129 14.31 16.76 4.10
C ASN A 129 12.84 16.71 4.61
N ASN A 130 11.85 16.60 3.72
CA ASN A 130 10.43 16.61 4.07
C ASN A 130 9.61 15.61 3.23
N ILE A 131 10.12 14.39 3.06
CA ILE A 131 9.39 13.34 2.34
C ILE A 131 8.31 12.77 3.26
N VAL A 132 7.05 12.95 2.90
CA VAL A 132 5.91 12.44 3.68
C VAL A 132 5.47 11.09 3.14
N ILE A 133 5.42 10.07 3.99
CA ILE A 133 4.95 8.72 3.64
C ILE A 133 3.50 8.54 4.11
N SER A 134 2.64 8.14 3.18
CA SER A 134 1.20 7.92 3.38
C SER A 134 0.72 6.71 2.58
N GLY A 135 -0.36 6.07 3.03
CA GLY A 135 -1.04 4.98 2.33
C GLY A 135 -0.80 3.59 2.94
N GLY A 136 -1.74 2.67 2.76
CA GLY A 136 -1.74 1.36 3.41
C GLY A 136 -0.54 0.47 3.06
N THR A 137 -0.08 0.50 1.81
CA THR A 137 1.10 -0.29 1.36
C THR A 137 2.38 0.10 2.11
N THR A 138 2.46 1.33 2.61
CA THR A 138 3.63 1.82 3.37
C THR A 138 3.67 1.29 4.81
N LEU A 139 2.67 0.50 5.22
CA LEU A 139 2.62 -0.21 6.50
C LEU A 139 3.32 -1.57 6.46
N ILE A 140 3.76 -2.04 5.28
CA ILE A 140 4.53 -3.29 5.18
C ILE A 140 5.79 -3.17 6.07
N PRO A 141 6.08 -4.14 6.95
CA PRO A 141 7.27 -4.12 7.77
C PRO A 141 8.55 -3.98 6.95
N GLY A 142 9.47 -3.12 7.38
CA GLY A 142 10.74 -2.83 6.68
C GLY A 142 10.64 -1.80 5.54
N PHE A 143 9.43 -1.36 5.16
CA PHE A 143 9.24 -0.42 4.04
C PHE A 143 9.99 0.91 4.24
N VAL A 144 9.87 1.50 5.42
CA VAL A 144 10.48 2.81 5.73
C VAL A 144 12.01 2.70 5.76
N ASP A 145 12.53 1.68 6.44
CA ASP A 145 13.98 1.47 6.59
C ASP A 145 14.64 1.23 5.23
N ARG A 146 14.02 0.36 4.42
CA ARG A 146 14.48 0.13 3.05
C ARG A 146 14.45 1.39 2.20
N LEU A 147 13.37 2.17 2.27
CA LEU A 147 13.26 3.42 1.52
C LEU A 147 14.31 4.45 1.97
N GLN A 148 14.57 4.56 3.27
CA GLN A 148 15.59 5.44 3.82
C GLN A 148 16.98 5.05 3.30
N ASN A 149 17.31 3.76 3.30
CA ASN A 149 18.59 3.25 2.82
C ASN A 149 18.77 3.47 1.32
N ASP A 150 17.74 3.16 0.51
CA ASP A 150 17.79 3.35 -0.94
C ASP A 150 17.92 4.83 -1.32
N LEU A 151 17.25 5.74 -0.62
CA LEU A 151 17.38 7.17 -0.87
C LEU A 151 18.73 7.72 -0.41
N THR A 152 19.18 7.34 0.78
CA THR A 152 20.46 7.83 1.34
C THR A 152 21.67 7.38 0.50
N SER A 153 21.58 6.20 -0.12
CA SER A 153 22.66 5.69 -1.00
C SER A 153 22.69 6.36 -2.38
N LYS A 154 21.55 6.85 -2.89
CA LYS A 154 21.44 7.42 -4.25
C LYS A 154 21.52 8.95 -4.29
N ILE A 155 21.14 9.64 -3.21
CA ILE A 155 21.11 11.09 -3.14
C ILE A 155 22.52 11.66 -2.89
N PRO A 156 22.93 12.77 -3.56
CA PRO A 156 24.25 13.35 -3.39
C PRO A 156 24.61 13.69 -1.94
N VAL A 157 25.88 13.48 -1.60
CA VAL A 157 26.45 13.80 -0.28
C VAL A 157 26.30 15.31 -0.02
N GLY A 158 25.44 15.67 0.93
CA GLY A 158 25.14 17.06 1.29
C GLY A 158 23.64 17.35 1.44
N MET A 159 22.77 16.51 0.87
CA MET A 159 21.32 16.59 1.08
C MET A 159 20.89 15.59 2.15
N LYS A 160 20.21 16.09 3.19
CA LYS A 160 19.69 15.24 4.27
C LYS A 160 18.34 14.65 3.88
N VAL A 161 18.24 13.33 3.87
CA VAL A 161 16.98 12.60 3.66
C VAL A 161 16.25 12.46 4.99
N ARG A 162 15.00 12.89 5.04
CA ARG A 162 14.12 12.68 6.20
C ARG A 162 12.73 12.23 5.75
N LEU A 163 12.34 11.07 6.25
CA LEU A 163 11.00 10.51 6.08
C LEU A 163 10.12 10.92 7.26
N VAL A 164 8.94 11.46 6.96
CA VAL A 164 7.92 11.90 7.93
C VAL A 164 6.68 11.05 7.72
N TYR A 165 6.14 10.46 8.78
CA TYR A 165 4.96 9.61 8.68
C TYR A 165 4.23 9.50 10.02
N ALA A 166 2.93 9.25 9.93
CA ALA A 166 2.14 8.87 11.10
C ALA A 166 2.46 7.42 11.51
N SER A 167 2.44 7.15 12.80
CA SER A 167 2.63 5.81 13.35
C SER A 167 1.32 5.03 13.31
N GLY A 168 1.40 3.73 13.02
CA GLY A 168 0.23 2.84 13.03
C GLY A 168 -0.79 3.12 11.91
N GLN A 169 -2.07 2.85 12.20
CA GLN A 169 -3.14 2.83 11.21
C GLN A 169 -3.48 4.21 10.62
N GLU A 170 -3.13 5.30 11.30
CA GLU A 170 -3.35 6.67 10.80
C GLU A 170 -2.64 6.93 9.47
N ARG A 171 -1.51 6.25 9.21
CA ARG A 171 -0.79 6.33 7.93
C ARG A 171 -1.65 5.90 6.73
N ARG A 172 -2.53 4.92 6.93
CA ARG A 172 -3.47 4.45 5.90
C ARG A 172 -4.53 5.49 5.57
N HIS A 173 -4.86 6.35 6.54
CA HIS A 173 -5.96 7.30 6.47
C HIS A 173 -5.49 8.75 6.42
N SER A 174 -4.19 9.01 6.24
CA SER A 174 -3.63 10.35 6.38
C SER A 174 -4.26 11.38 5.43
N SER A 175 -4.60 10.98 4.20
CA SER A 175 -5.30 11.87 3.25
C SER A 175 -6.71 12.24 3.74
N TRP A 176 -7.44 11.29 4.33
CA TRP A 176 -8.77 11.54 4.89
C TRP A 176 -8.69 12.43 6.14
N ILE A 177 -7.72 12.16 7.02
CA ILE A 177 -7.44 12.98 8.21
C ILE A 177 -7.10 14.43 7.78
N GLY A 178 -6.23 14.60 6.79
CA GLY A 178 -5.89 15.90 6.22
C GLY A 178 -7.12 16.63 5.66
N GLY A 179 -7.98 15.92 4.94
CA GLY A 179 -9.26 16.47 4.44
C GLY A 179 -10.21 16.88 5.56
N SER A 180 -10.31 16.09 6.64
CA SER A 180 -11.12 16.43 7.81
C SER A 180 -10.61 17.69 8.51
N ILE A 181 -9.29 17.85 8.64
CA ILE A 181 -8.69 19.06 9.22
C ILE A 181 -9.00 20.26 8.33
N LEU A 182 -8.77 20.15 7.01
CA LEU A 182 -9.03 21.23 6.06
C LEU A 182 -10.51 21.65 6.06
N GLY A 183 -11.43 20.70 6.16
CA GLY A 183 -12.87 20.96 6.24
C GLY A 183 -13.33 21.64 7.53
N CYS A 184 -12.55 21.56 8.62
CA CYS A 184 -12.89 22.20 9.90
C CYS A 184 -12.17 23.54 10.12
N LEU A 185 -11.15 23.87 9.31
CA LEU A 185 -10.39 25.10 9.44
C LEU A 185 -11.11 26.26 8.73
N GLY A 186 -11.50 27.28 9.51
CA GLY A 186 -12.19 28.47 9.01
C GLY A 186 -11.43 29.21 7.90
N ALA A 187 -10.10 29.15 7.90
CA ALA A 187 -9.25 29.75 6.87
C ALA A 187 -9.53 29.23 5.45
N PHE A 188 -10.05 28.00 5.32
CA PHE A 188 -10.34 27.38 4.03
C PHE A 188 -11.80 27.54 3.58
N GLN A 189 -12.67 28.19 4.39
CA GLN A 189 -14.08 28.40 4.01
C GLN A 189 -14.23 29.24 2.73
N GLN A 190 -13.30 30.18 2.48
CA GLN A 190 -13.31 31.00 1.28
C GLN A 190 -13.10 30.16 0.00
N MET A 191 -12.50 28.97 0.11
CA MET A 191 -12.29 28.05 -1.00
C MET A 191 -13.52 27.18 -1.29
N TRP A 192 -14.52 27.18 -0.40
CA TRP A 192 -15.71 26.37 -0.59
C TRP A 192 -16.57 26.94 -1.71
N ILE A 193 -17.28 26.07 -2.41
CA ILE A 193 -18.23 26.45 -3.45
C ILE A 193 -19.62 26.16 -2.89
N SER A 194 -20.40 27.22 -2.73
CA SER A 194 -21.80 27.12 -2.33
C SER A 194 -22.63 26.55 -3.48
N LYS A 195 -23.77 25.95 -3.13
CA LYS A 195 -24.73 25.45 -4.11
C LYS A 195 -25.18 26.56 -5.07
N GLN A 196 -25.44 27.77 -4.55
CA GLN A 196 -25.87 28.91 -5.35
C GLN A 196 -24.80 29.33 -6.37
N GLU A 197 -23.53 29.49 -5.94
CA GLU A 197 -22.43 29.82 -6.85
C GLU A 197 -22.30 28.79 -7.99
N TYR A 198 -22.47 27.51 -7.67
CA TYR A 198 -22.41 26.44 -8.67
C TYR A 198 -23.63 26.45 -9.62
N GLU A 199 -24.83 26.72 -9.13
CA GLU A 199 -26.05 26.80 -9.96
C GLU A 199 -26.00 27.99 -10.93
N GLU A 200 -25.40 29.11 -10.53
CA GLU A 200 -25.29 30.32 -11.34
C GLU A 200 -24.16 30.24 -12.38
N SER A 201 -22.99 29.72 -12.00
CA SER A 201 -21.77 29.76 -12.83
C SER A 201 -21.36 28.40 -13.41
N GLY A 202 -22.02 27.32 -12.98
CA GLY A 202 -21.78 25.96 -13.43
C GLY A 202 -20.38 25.43 -13.10
N ALA A 203 -19.99 24.35 -13.78
CA ALA A 203 -18.72 23.66 -13.55
C ALA A 203 -17.48 24.53 -13.78
N SER A 204 -17.55 25.53 -14.68
CA SER A 204 -16.42 26.42 -14.99
C SER A 204 -15.94 27.24 -13.79
N PHE A 205 -16.81 27.45 -12.81
CA PHE A 205 -16.47 28.14 -11.57
C PHE A 205 -15.57 27.31 -10.66
N VAL A 206 -15.74 25.98 -10.66
CA VAL A 206 -14.90 25.05 -9.89
C VAL A 206 -13.47 25.12 -10.37
N GLU A 207 -13.25 25.07 -11.69
CA GLU A 207 -11.91 25.17 -12.28
C GLU A 207 -11.22 26.48 -11.92
N LYS A 208 -11.95 27.61 -11.95
CA LYS A 208 -11.38 28.92 -11.58
C LYS A 208 -11.03 29.05 -10.11
N LYS A 209 -11.81 28.42 -9.21
CA LYS A 209 -11.63 28.54 -7.76
C LYS A 209 -10.63 27.52 -7.20
N CYS A 210 -10.43 26.40 -7.90
CA CYS A 210 -9.60 25.28 -7.44
C CYS A 210 -8.30 25.07 -8.24
N ALA A 211 -8.04 25.88 -9.28
CA ALA A 211 -6.74 25.94 -9.97
C ALA A 211 -5.70 26.73 -9.16
#